data_AF-A0A3D0RLE4-F1
#
_entry.id   AF-A0A3D0RLE4-F1
#
_cell.length_a   1.000
_cell.length_b   1.000
_cell.length_c   1.000
_cell.angle_alpha   90.00
_cell.angle_beta   90.00
_cell.angle_gamma   90.00
#
_symmetry.space_group_name_H-M   'P 1'
#
loop_
_entity.id
_entity.type
_entity.pdbx_description
1 polymer ?
#
loop_
_entity_poly.entity_id
_entity_poly.type
_entity_poly.pdbx_seq_one_letter_code
_entity_poly.pdbx_strand_id
1 'polypeptide(L)'
;KNHTSWSVIFLATFTYGAVIVPILHEFNPESMEHIIAHSESKCIFINENIWENLDKGNIKLPVFSLPSFNLLQSENKKTRNLAGKIDALFAKKYPAGFHPEDVVYADVDNDDVICLNYT
;
A
#
# COMPACT_ATOMS: atom_id res chain seq x y z
N LYS A 1 -3.12 1.40 -14.97
CA LYS A 1 -2.05 1.13 -15.96
C LYS A 1 -0.86 0.54 -15.25
N ASN A 2 -0.26 -0.51 -15.81
CA ASN A 2 0.89 -1.20 -15.21
C ASN A 2 2.08 -0.25 -15.11
N HIS A 3 2.55 -0.05 -13.89
CA HIS A 3 3.73 0.76 -13.57
C HIS A 3 4.64 -0.09 -12.68
N THR A 4 5.96 0.06 -12.79
CA THR A 4 6.94 -0.68 -11.98
C THR A 4 6.66 -0.55 -10.48
N SER A 5 6.10 0.58 -10.05
CA SER A 5 5.68 0.82 -8.65
C SER A 5 4.66 -0.21 -8.14
N TRP A 6 3.81 -0.75 -9.00
CA TRP A 6 2.89 -1.83 -8.61
C TRP A 6 3.66 -3.10 -8.27
N SER A 7 4.64 -3.48 -9.09
CA SER A 7 5.52 -4.62 -8.79
C SER A 7 6.32 -4.40 -7.52
N VAL A 8 6.78 -3.18 -7.25
CA VAL A 8 7.46 -2.83 -5.98
C VAL A 8 6.53 -3.03 -4.79
N ILE A 9 5.28 -2.54 -4.83
CA ILE A 9 4.31 -2.76 -3.74
C ILE A 9 3.98 -4.23 -3.58
N PHE A 10 3.81 -4.95 -4.69
CA PHE A 10 3.53 -6.38 -4.67
C PHE A 10 4.65 -7.14 -3.95
N LEU A 11 5.89 -6.96 -4.37
CA LEU A 11 7.06 -7.58 -3.76
C LEU A 11 7.25 -7.14 -2.31
N ALA A 12 7.16 -5.84 -2.01
CA ALA A 12 7.31 -5.32 -0.66
C ALA A 12 6.29 -5.97 0.29
N THR A 13 5.02 -6.08 -0.12
CA THR A 13 3.93 -6.53 0.76
C THR A 13 4.17 -7.92 1.34
N PHE A 14 4.42 -8.93 0.49
CA PHE A 14 4.64 -10.28 1.02
C PHE A 14 6.04 -10.47 1.61
N THR A 15 7.06 -9.72 1.16
CA THR A 15 8.42 -9.86 1.73
C THR A 15 8.51 -9.39 3.18
N TYR A 16 7.64 -8.46 3.62
CA TYR A 16 7.49 -8.12 5.04
C TYR A 16 6.39 -8.92 5.77
N GLY A 17 5.73 -9.86 5.08
CA GLY A 17 4.76 -10.78 5.68
C GLY A 17 3.33 -10.26 5.74
N ALA A 18 2.95 -9.32 4.88
CA ALA A 18 1.56 -8.91 4.73
C ALA A 18 0.86 -9.57 3.54
N VAL A 19 -0.47 -9.49 3.57
CA VAL A 19 -1.35 -9.97 2.50
C VAL A 19 -1.64 -8.83 1.53
N ILE A 20 -1.41 -9.06 0.22
CA ILE A 20 -1.80 -8.10 -0.80
C ILE A 20 -3.22 -8.36 -1.31
N VAL A 21 -3.99 -7.29 -1.52
CA VAL A 21 -5.34 -7.34 -2.08
C VAL A 21 -5.36 -6.56 -3.39
N PRO A 22 -4.95 -7.16 -4.53
CA PRO A 22 -4.99 -6.48 -5.81
C PRO A 22 -6.43 -6.33 -6.29
N ILE A 23 -6.75 -5.15 -6.81
CA ILE A 23 -8.04 -4.82 -7.46
C ILE A 23 -7.72 -4.38 -8.89
N LEU A 24 -8.33 -5.04 -9.87
CA LEU A 24 -8.19 -4.68 -11.28
C LEU A 24 -8.84 -3.33 -11.60
N HIS A 25 -8.31 -2.60 -12.57
CA HIS A 25 -8.78 -1.25 -12.89
C HIS A 25 -10.10 -1.24 -13.68
N GLU A 26 -10.55 -2.41 -14.11
CA GLU A 26 -11.80 -2.66 -14.82
C GLU A 26 -13.02 -2.71 -13.88
N PHE A 27 -12.80 -2.83 -12.57
CA PHE A 27 -13.88 -2.75 -11.58
C PHE A 27 -14.50 -1.35 -11.61
N ASN A 28 -15.82 -1.26 -11.44
CA ASN A 28 -16.47 0.03 -11.27
C ASN A 28 -16.17 0.61 -9.87
N PRO A 29 -16.27 1.94 -9.66
CA PRO A 29 -15.96 2.59 -8.40
C PRO A 29 -16.63 1.98 -7.16
N GLU A 30 -17.94 1.69 -7.25
CA GLU A 30 -18.71 1.10 -6.14
C GLU A 30 -18.16 -0.28 -5.74
N SER A 31 -17.81 -1.11 -6.72
CA SER A 31 -17.22 -2.43 -6.46
C SER A 31 -15.83 -2.32 -5.84
N MET A 32 -15.01 -1.36 -6.30
CA MET A 32 -13.71 -1.09 -5.68
C MET A 32 -13.86 -0.65 -4.22
N GLU A 33 -14.78 0.27 -3.94
CA GLU A 33 -15.07 0.76 -2.58
C GLU A 33 -15.55 -0.37 -1.66
N HIS A 34 -16.44 -1.24 -2.16
CA HIS A 34 -16.92 -2.40 -1.41
C HIS A 34 -15.78 -3.38 -1.09
N ILE A 35 -14.92 -3.71 -2.07
CA ILE A 35 -13.75 -4.57 -1.82
C ILE A 35 -12.84 -3.92 -0.78
N ILE A 36 -12.54 -2.63 -0.91
CA ILE A 36 -11.71 -1.88 0.05
C ILE A 36 -12.29 -2.00 1.47
N ALA A 37 -13.59 -1.76 1.63
CA ALA A 37 -14.27 -1.79 2.92
C ALA A 37 -14.24 -3.16 3.60
N HIS A 38 -14.32 -4.24 2.83
CA HIS A 38 -14.36 -5.62 3.33
C HIS A 38 -13.00 -6.34 3.35
N SER A 39 -11.97 -5.77 2.74
CA SER A 39 -10.63 -6.38 2.62
C SER A 39 -9.81 -6.41 3.92
N GLU A 40 -10.26 -5.74 4.98
CA GLU A 40 -9.51 -5.52 6.24
C GLU A 40 -8.11 -4.87 6.07
N SER A 41 -7.85 -4.29 4.90
CA SER A 41 -6.59 -3.62 4.54
C SER A 41 -6.22 -2.53 5.55
N LYS A 42 -4.91 -2.29 5.72
CA LYS A 42 -4.40 -1.24 6.64
C LYS A 42 -4.00 0.05 5.93
N CYS A 43 -3.78 0.00 4.61
CA CYS A 43 -3.57 1.15 3.73
C CYS A 43 -3.88 0.76 2.28
N ILE A 44 -3.93 1.76 1.41
CA ILE A 44 -4.26 1.61 -0.02
C ILE A 44 -3.17 2.27 -0.86
N PHE A 45 -2.77 1.63 -1.95
CA PHE A 45 -1.93 2.22 -3.00
C PHE A 45 -2.72 2.29 -4.30
N ILE A 46 -2.91 3.49 -4.86
CA ILE A 46 -3.85 3.70 -5.97
C ILE A 46 -3.32 4.74 -6.96
N ASN A 47 -3.64 4.59 -8.24
CA ASN A 47 -3.37 5.64 -9.22
C ASN A 47 -4.31 6.83 -9.00
N GLU A 48 -3.79 8.06 -9.06
CA GLU A 48 -4.59 9.28 -8.81
C GLU A 48 -5.82 9.38 -9.71
N ASN A 49 -5.70 8.99 -10.99
CA ASN A 49 -6.84 8.97 -11.92
C ASN A 49 -7.99 8.06 -11.48
N ILE A 50 -7.70 6.94 -10.80
CA ILE A 50 -8.73 6.04 -10.26
C ILE A 50 -9.29 6.65 -8.99
N TRP A 51 -8.41 7.15 -8.12
CA TRP A 51 -8.78 7.80 -6.86
C TRP A 51 -9.77 8.97 -7.03
N GLU A 52 -9.63 9.76 -8.10
CA GLU A 52 -10.56 10.87 -8.36
C GLU A 52 -11.99 10.43 -8.65
N ASN A 53 -12.19 9.18 -9.08
CA ASN A 53 -13.51 8.62 -9.37
C ASN A 53 -14.15 7.87 -8.19
N LEU A 54 -13.45 7.75 -7.06
CA LEU A 54 -13.98 7.10 -5.86
C LEU A 54 -14.61 8.12 -4.90
N ASP A 55 -15.62 7.69 -4.14
CA ASP A 55 -16.13 8.46 -3.02
C ASP A 55 -15.14 8.40 -1.84
N LYS A 56 -14.35 9.45 -1.74
CA LYS A 56 -13.32 9.65 -0.71
C LYS A 56 -13.91 9.58 0.71
N GLY A 57 -15.20 9.86 0.90
CA GLY A 57 -15.90 9.79 2.19
C GLY A 57 -16.03 8.36 2.73
N ASN A 58 -16.16 7.37 1.84
CA ASN A 58 -16.32 5.95 2.17
C ASN A 58 -15.00 5.28 2.57
N ILE A 59 -13.86 5.89 2.24
CA ILE A 59 -12.53 5.29 2.43
C ILE A 59 -11.82 5.91 3.65
N LYS A 60 -11.80 5.18 4.76
CA LYS A 60 -11.19 5.64 6.02
C LYS A 60 -9.70 5.30 6.17
N LEU A 61 -9.21 4.42 5.31
CA LEU A 61 -7.82 3.97 5.32
C LEU A 61 -6.87 5.06 4.80
N PRO A 62 -5.60 5.06 5.24
CA PRO A 62 -4.55 5.83 4.57
C PRO A 62 -4.41 5.42 3.10
N VAL A 63 -4.43 6.41 2.21
CA VAL A 63 -4.36 6.23 0.76
C VAL A 63 -3.09 6.90 0.25
N PHE A 64 -2.28 6.14 -0.47
CA PHE A 64 -1.04 6.59 -1.09
C PHE A 64 -1.16 6.54 -2.61
N SER A 65 -0.66 7.56 -3.30
CA SER A 65 -0.68 7.57 -4.76
C SER A 65 0.41 6.68 -5.34
N LEU A 66 0.12 6.13 -6.52
CA LEU A 66 1.12 5.54 -7.40
C LEU A 66 1.33 6.47 -8.60
N PRO A 67 2.58 6.64 -9.07
CA PRO A 67 3.80 5.95 -8.62
C PRO A 67 4.58 6.67 -7.51
N SER A 68 4.14 7.85 -7.07
CA SER A 68 4.92 8.76 -6.21
C SER A 68 4.93 8.40 -4.73
N PHE A 69 4.05 7.52 -4.27
CA PHE A 69 3.87 7.13 -2.86
C PHE A 69 3.49 8.32 -1.94
N ASN A 70 2.95 9.40 -2.52
CA ASN A 70 2.48 10.53 -1.73
C ASN A 70 1.21 10.17 -0.98
N LEU A 71 1.07 10.65 0.25
CA LEU A 71 -0.16 10.46 1.01
C LEU A 71 -1.27 11.35 0.43
N LEU A 72 -2.31 10.73 -0.14
CA LEU A 72 -3.50 11.39 -0.68
C LEU A 72 -4.53 11.66 0.43
N GLN A 73 -4.77 10.67 1.29
CA GLN A 73 -5.77 10.76 2.35
C GLN A 73 -5.33 9.95 3.57
N SER A 74 -5.64 10.44 4.76
CA SER A 74 -5.58 9.67 6.02
C SER A 74 -6.32 10.45 7.09
N GLU A 75 -7.23 9.80 7.82
CA GLU A 75 -7.89 10.41 8.98
C GLU A 75 -6.97 10.43 10.23
N ASN A 76 -5.97 9.54 10.26
CA ASN A 76 -5.04 9.41 11.37
C ASN A 76 -3.93 10.49 11.32
N LYS A 77 -3.89 11.36 12.33
CA LYS A 77 -2.85 12.40 12.49
C LYS A 77 -1.44 11.83 12.56
N LYS A 78 -1.25 10.66 13.19
CA LYS A 78 0.06 10.00 13.29
C LYS A 78 0.55 9.60 11.90
N THR A 79 -0.30 8.99 11.08
CA THR A 79 0.04 8.60 9.71
C THR A 79 0.40 9.79 8.84
N ARG A 80 -0.35 10.90 8.94
CA ARG A 80 -0.02 12.14 8.21
C ARG A 80 1.36 12.70 8.58
N ASN A 81 1.66 12.75 9.87
CA ASN A 81 2.97 13.18 10.36
C ASN A 81 4.10 12.24 9.95
N LEU A 82 3.82 10.93 9.94
CA LEU A 82 4.78 9.90 9.55
C LEU A 82 5.13 9.99 8.07
N ALA A 83 4.13 10.16 7.19
CA ALA A 83 4.31 10.19 5.74
C ALA A 83 5.34 11.25 5.30
N GLY A 84 5.28 12.47 5.87
CA GLY A 84 6.25 13.53 5.58
C GLY A 84 7.64 13.33 6.21
N LYS A 85 7.84 12.24 6.96
CA LYS A 85 9.09 11.94 7.68
C LYS A 85 9.70 10.60 7.30
N ILE A 86 9.12 9.87 6.34
CA ILE A 86 9.57 8.52 5.98
C ILE A 86 11.05 8.53 5.60
N ASP A 87 11.48 9.43 4.73
CA ASP A 87 12.89 9.52 4.30
C ASP A 87 13.83 9.83 5.47
N ALA A 88 13.45 10.77 6.33
CA ALA A 88 14.23 11.13 7.51
C ALA A 88 14.32 9.97 8.52
N LEU A 89 13.23 9.23 8.71
CA LEU A 89 13.20 8.05 9.58
C LEU A 89 14.01 6.89 8.98
N PHE A 90 13.96 6.73 7.66
CA PHE A 90 14.74 5.72 6.95
C PHE A 90 16.23 6.02 7.05
N ALA A 91 16.65 7.26 6.79
CA ALA A 91 18.04 7.70 6.97
C ALA A 91 18.51 7.60 8.44
N LYS A 92 17.62 7.85 9.41
CA LYS A 92 17.92 7.66 10.82
C LYS A 92 18.08 6.18 11.19
N LYS A 93 17.27 5.29 10.60
CA LYS A 93 17.35 3.84 10.82
C LYS A 93 18.59 3.24 10.18
N TYR A 94 18.97 3.75 9.01
CA TYR A 94 20.09 3.28 8.20
C TYR A 94 21.10 4.41 7.96
N PRO A 95 21.84 4.85 9.01
CA PRO A 95 22.74 6.01 8.91
C PRO A 95 23.92 5.78 7.96
N ALA A 96 24.29 4.53 7.71
CA ALA A 96 25.32 4.13 6.75
C ALA A 96 24.75 3.81 5.35
N GLY A 97 23.47 4.07 5.10
CA GLY A 97 22.73 3.59 3.93
C GLY A 97 22.10 2.22 4.17
N PHE A 98 21.21 1.81 3.25
CA PHE A 98 20.54 0.51 3.26
C PHE A 98 21.32 -0.49 2.39
N HIS A 99 21.72 -1.61 2.99
CA HIS A 99 22.60 -2.61 2.38
C HIS A 99 21.91 -3.97 2.27
N PRO A 100 22.44 -4.94 1.48
CA PRO A 100 21.85 -6.26 1.35
C PRO A 100 21.60 -6.98 2.68
N GLU A 101 22.48 -6.79 3.66
CA GLU A 101 22.33 -7.32 5.02
C GLU A 101 21.15 -6.74 5.82
N ASP A 102 20.63 -5.57 5.44
CA ASP A 102 19.46 -4.96 6.07
C ASP A 102 18.14 -5.54 5.55
N VAL A 103 18.20 -6.37 4.50
CA VAL A 103 17.03 -7.05 3.92
C VAL A 103 16.68 -8.24 4.80
N VAL A 104 15.68 -8.04 5.64
CA VAL A 104 15.11 -9.09 6.49
C VAL A 104 13.73 -9.45 5.95
N TYR A 105 13.58 -10.68 5.45
CA TYR A 105 12.29 -11.23 5.06
C TYR A 105 11.52 -11.71 6.28
N ALA A 106 10.20 -11.56 6.25
CA ALA A 106 9.35 -12.20 7.24
C ALA A 106 9.42 -13.72 7.12
N ASP A 107 9.39 -14.39 8.26
CA ASP A 107 9.19 -15.84 8.34
C ASP A 107 7.69 -16.11 8.21
N VAL A 108 7.28 -16.65 7.06
CA VAL A 108 5.87 -16.87 6.67
C VAL A 108 5.78 -18.31 6.18
N ASP A 109 4.83 -19.08 6.71
CA ASP A 109 4.62 -20.47 6.29
C ASP A 109 4.10 -20.49 4.84
N ASN A 110 4.42 -21.54 4.09
CA ASN A 110 3.87 -21.73 2.75
C ASN A 110 2.34 -21.92 2.77
N ASP A 111 1.79 -22.36 3.89
CA ASP A 111 0.34 -22.52 4.08
C ASP A 111 -0.37 -21.19 4.41
N ASP A 112 0.37 -20.11 4.70
CA ASP A 112 -0.20 -18.79 5.00
C ASP A 112 -0.69 -18.05 3.75
N VAL A 113 -1.75 -17.25 3.92
CA VAL A 113 -2.32 -16.45 2.83
C VAL A 113 -1.42 -15.26 2.53
N ILE A 114 -0.98 -15.12 1.28
CA ILE A 114 -0.19 -13.97 0.82
C ILE A 114 -0.97 -13.01 -0.09
N CYS A 115 -2.09 -13.46 -0.68
CA CYS A 115 -2.83 -12.70 -1.66
C CYS A 115 -4.33 -13.03 -1.62
N LEU A 116 -5.17 -12.00 -1.56
CA LEU A 116 -6.62 -12.11 -1.79
C LEU A 116 -6.93 -11.46 -3.14
N ASN A 117 -6.93 -12.28 -4.19
CA ASN A 117 -7.00 -11.78 -5.55
C ASN A 117 -8.44 -11.58 -6.03
N TYR A 118 -8.79 -10.33 -6.36
CA TYR A 118 -10.05 -9.96 -7.01
C TYR A 118 -9.77 -9.61 -8.47
N THR A 119 -9.85 -10.62 -9.34
CA THR A 119 -9.75 -10.50 -10.81
C THR A 119 -11.12 -10.47 -11.47
#